data_AF-Q8MVV2-F1
#
_entry.id   AF-Q8MVV2-F1
#
_cell.length_a   1.000
_cell.length_b   1.000
_cell.length_c   1.000
_cell.angle_alpha   90.00
_cell.angle_beta   90.00
_cell.angle_gamma   90.00
#
_symmetry.space_group_name_H-M   'P 1'
#
loop_
_entity.id
_entity.type
_entity.pdbx_description
1 polymer ?
#
loop_
_entity_poly.entity_id
_entity_poly.type
_entity_poly.pdbx_seq_one_letter_code
_entity_poly.pdbx_strand_id
1 'polypeptide(L)'
;PPRRRQLCFTHMIKGPPRIQNIDQFKNELLKGAVMEGKRLGEYYKNNSEKAIEAMTYSFADYADIIKGNDMIDTIPFKDIKRKLEQVLEQEEKSNNVLNTAEQWWKKNRKHLWNAMLCGYKKTGYMPDAYVHLCIVPDTDETPQFLRW
;
A
#
# COMPACT_ATOMS: atom_id res chain seq x y z
N PRO A 1 -2.70 6.83 -14.42
CA PRO A 1 -4.07 7.21 -13.96
C PRO A 1 -4.07 8.37 -12.94
N PRO A 2 -5.07 9.27 -12.94
CA PRO A 2 -5.17 10.36 -11.96
C PRO A 2 -5.15 9.89 -10.50
N ARG A 3 -5.81 8.76 -10.19
CA ARG A 3 -5.80 8.11 -8.87
C ARG A 3 -4.37 7.84 -8.37
N ARG A 4 -3.54 7.17 -9.17
CA ARG A 4 -2.14 6.86 -8.84
C ARG A 4 -1.30 8.09 -8.54
N ARG A 5 -1.51 9.20 -9.26
CA ARG A 5 -0.77 10.47 -9.04
C ARG A 5 -1.10 11.10 -7.69
N GLN A 6 -2.27 10.79 -7.12
CA GLN A 6 -2.76 11.29 -5.84
C GLN A 6 -2.68 10.24 -4.72
N LEU A 7 -1.95 9.14 -4.94
CA LEU A 7 -1.83 8.05 -3.98
C LEU A 7 -1.29 8.57 -2.63
N CYS A 8 -1.95 8.22 -1.52
CA CYS A 8 -1.57 8.68 -0.18
C CYS A 8 -0.25 8.05 0.32
N PHE A 9 0.88 8.56 -0.16
CA PHE A 9 2.22 8.06 0.16
C PHE A 9 3.11 9.12 0.83
N THR A 10 2.53 10.30 1.11
CA THR A 10 3.25 11.49 1.59
C THR A 10 4.00 11.25 2.91
N HIS A 11 3.47 10.44 3.81
CA HIS A 11 4.12 10.09 5.08
C HIS A 11 5.46 9.35 4.89
N MET A 12 5.55 8.48 3.88
CA MET A 12 6.78 7.76 3.52
C MET A 12 7.80 8.63 2.77
N ILE A 13 7.33 9.70 2.11
CA ILE A 13 8.15 10.62 1.31
C ILE A 13 8.65 11.82 2.13
N LYS A 14 7.79 12.42 2.95
CA LYS A 14 8.00 13.70 3.64
C LYS A 14 8.13 13.58 5.17
N GLY A 15 8.03 12.38 5.75
CA GLY A 15 8.13 12.17 7.21
C GLY A 15 9.53 12.46 7.80
N PRO A 16 9.64 12.66 9.13
CA PRO A 16 10.87 13.04 9.86
C PRO A 16 11.97 11.95 9.78
N PRO A 17 13.24 12.21 10.23
CA PRO A 17 14.43 11.67 9.60
C PRO A 17 14.54 10.15 9.70
N ARG A 18 14.61 9.51 8.53
CA ARG A 18 14.96 8.11 8.28
C ARG A 18 13.98 7.12 8.93
N ILE A 19 13.25 6.40 8.08
CA ILE A 19 12.77 5.07 8.44
C ILE A 19 14.02 4.26 8.84
N GLN A 20 14.17 3.97 10.13
CA GLN A 20 15.38 3.37 10.69
C GLN A 20 15.25 1.86 10.86
N ASN A 21 14.03 1.34 10.93
CA ASN A 21 13.77 -0.09 11.11
C ASN A 21 12.49 -0.52 10.38
N ILE A 22 12.24 -1.82 10.35
CA ILE A 22 11.12 -2.40 9.62
C ILE A 22 9.76 -2.01 10.18
N ASP A 23 9.66 -1.83 11.50
CA ASP A 23 8.40 -1.49 12.17
C ASP A 23 7.98 -0.06 11.83
N GLN A 24 8.93 0.88 11.82
CA GLN A 24 8.68 2.24 11.35
C GLN A 24 8.26 2.25 9.89
N PHE A 25 8.94 1.48 9.04
CA PHE A 25 8.57 1.35 7.62
C PHE A 25 7.13 0.88 7.48
N LYS A 26 6.79 -0.22 8.17
CA LYS A 26 5.45 -0.82 8.15
C LYS A 26 4.41 0.16 8.65
N ASN A 27 4.66 0.84 9.76
CA ASN A 27 3.71 1.77 10.36
C ASN A 27 3.40 2.97 9.45
N GLU A 28 4.41 3.59 8.83
CA GLU A 28 4.19 4.70 7.90
C GLU A 28 3.47 4.26 6.63
N LEU A 29 3.79 3.06 6.12
CA LEU A 29 3.09 2.47 4.98
C LEU A 29 1.60 2.23 5.30
N LEU A 30 1.30 1.64 6.46
CA LEU A 30 -0.07 1.35 6.89
C LEU A 30 -0.87 2.65 7.13
N LYS A 31 -0.25 3.71 7.66
CA LYS A 31 -0.89 5.03 7.77
C LYS A 31 -1.32 5.56 6.39
N GLY A 32 -0.43 5.46 5.40
CA GLY A 32 -0.75 5.82 4.00
C GLY A 32 -1.94 5.03 3.47
N ALA A 33 -1.95 3.71 3.67
CA ALA A 33 -3.03 2.83 3.26
C ALA A 33 -4.39 3.18 3.91
N VAL A 34 -4.41 3.46 5.22
CA VAL A 34 -5.62 3.93 5.93
C VAL A 34 -6.13 5.23 5.31
N MET A 35 -5.24 6.19 5.05
CA MET A 35 -5.62 7.47 4.45
C MET A 35 -6.16 7.29 3.04
N GLU A 36 -5.55 6.44 2.23
CA GLU A 36 -6.01 6.16 0.87
C GLU A 36 -7.41 5.53 0.88
N GLY A 37 -7.64 4.52 1.73
CA GLY A 37 -8.95 3.89 1.86
C GLY A 37 -10.04 4.87 2.31
N LYS A 38 -9.72 5.75 3.27
CA LYS A 38 -10.64 6.81 3.70
C LYS A 38 -10.93 7.78 2.56
N ARG A 39 -9.89 8.29 1.90
CA ARG A 39 -9.99 9.28 0.81
C ARG A 39 -10.84 8.75 -0.36
N LEU A 40 -10.59 7.51 -0.78
CA LEU A 40 -11.35 6.88 -1.86
C LEU A 40 -12.80 6.60 -1.46
N GLY A 41 -13.03 6.19 -0.21
CA GLY A 41 -14.39 6.05 0.32
C GLY A 41 -15.17 7.37 0.34
N GLU A 42 -14.52 8.47 0.73
CA GLU A 42 -15.14 9.80 0.71
C GLU A 42 -15.41 10.28 -0.73
N TYR A 43 -14.46 10.07 -1.63
CA TYR A 43 -14.57 10.46 -3.04
C TYR A 43 -15.72 9.71 -3.76
N TYR A 44 -15.87 8.42 -3.48
CA TYR A 44 -16.89 7.55 -4.06
C TYR A 44 -18.03 7.22 -3.08
N LYS A 45 -18.37 8.12 -2.15
CA LYS A 45 -19.33 7.88 -1.05
C LYS A 45 -20.71 7.32 -1.46
N ASN A 46 -21.13 7.53 -2.71
CA ASN A 46 -22.41 7.07 -3.25
C ASN A 46 -22.26 5.86 -4.20
N ASN A 47 -21.06 5.33 -4.38
CA ASN A 47 -20.78 4.20 -5.27
C ASN A 47 -19.68 3.32 -4.66
N SER A 48 -20.09 2.38 -3.83
CA SER A 48 -19.20 1.49 -3.09
C SER A 48 -18.40 0.55 -3.99
N GLU A 49 -18.99 0.08 -5.09
CA GLU A 49 -18.31 -0.75 -6.08
C GLU A 49 -17.11 -0.01 -6.68
N LYS A 50 -17.30 1.24 -7.15
CA LYS A 50 -16.20 2.08 -7.64
C LYS A 50 -15.17 2.41 -6.56
N ALA A 51 -15.61 2.58 -5.30
CA ALA A 51 -14.69 2.80 -4.18
C ALA A 51 -13.76 1.59 -3.98
N ILE A 52 -14.34 0.39 -3.94
CA ILE A 52 -13.63 -0.88 -3.74
C ILE A 52 -12.71 -1.16 -4.93
N GLU A 53 -13.19 -0.95 -6.16
CA GLU A 53 -12.40 -1.07 -7.38
C GLU A 53 -11.20 -0.12 -7.36
N ALA A 54 -11.42 1.17 -7.06
CA ALA A 54 -10.35 2.14 -6.95
C ALA A 54 -9.34 1.78 -5.84
N MET A 55 -9.82 1.28 -4.69
CA MET A 55 -8.96 0.80 -3.60
C MET A 55 -8.14 -0.40 -4.05
N THR A 56 -8.72 -1.32 -4.81
CA THR A 56 -8.04 -2.49 -5.36
C THR A 56 -6.90 -2.07 -6.29
N TYR A 57 -7.14 -1.10 -7.16
CA TYR A 57 -6.07 -0.54 -8.00
C TYR A 57 -5.02 0.25 -7.20
N SER A 58 -5.40 1.00 -6.16
CA SER A 58 -4.44 1.66 -5.28
C SER A 58 -3.60 0.64 -4.50
N PHE A 59 -4.19 -0.47 -4.05
CA PHE A 59 -3.48 -1.58 -3.40
C PHE A 59 -2.40 -2.17 -4.32
N ALA A 60 -2.74 -2.41 -5.59
CA ALA A 60 -1.78 -2.88 -6.58
C ALA A 60 -0.65 -1.85 -6.85
N ASP A 61 -0.98 -0.56 -6.91
CA ASP A 61 0.05 0.49 -7.05
C ASP A 61 0.99 0.56 -5.83
N TYR A 62 0.49 0.39 -4.60
CA TYR A 62 1.35 0.24 -3.42
C TYR A 62 2.31 -0.93 -3.60
N ALA A 63 1.83 -2.07 -4.11
CA ALA A 63 2.65 -3.24 -4.36
C ALA A 63 3.78 -2.93 -5.34
N ASP A 64 3.50 -2.26 -6.46
CA ASP A 64 4.52 -1.94 -7.44
C ASP A 64 5.55 -0.96 -6.89
N ILE A 65 5.14 0.05 -6.12
CA ILE A 65 6.07 1.00 -5.49
C ILE A 65 6.99 0.26 -4.51
N ILE A 66 6.45 -0.63 -3.69
CA ILE A 66 7.22 -1.40 -2.70
C ILE A 66 8.19 -2.37 -3.40
N LYS A 67 7.73 -3.07 -4.43
CA LYS A 67 8.54 -3.99 -5.24
C LYS A 67 9.52 -3.27 -6.18
N GLY A 68 9.35 -1.97 -6.39
CA GLY A 68 10.14 -1.14 -7.31
C GLY A 68 9.80 -1.33 -8.79
N ASN A 69 8.60 -1.80 -9.11
CA ASN A 69 8.10 -2.03 -10.47
C ASN A 69 7.15 -0.92 -10.96
N ASP A 70 6.96 0.14 -10.16
CA ASP A 70 6.06 1.24 -10.52
C ASP A 70 6.59 2.04 -11.72
N MET A 71 5.74 2.25 -12.71
CA MET A 71 6.06 2.97 -13.95
C MET A 71 6.11 4.50 -13.77
N ILE A 72 5.57 5.06 -12.66
CA ILE A 72 5.71 6.49 -12.36
C ILE A 72 7.01 6.71 -11.60
N ASP A 73 8.02 6.96 -12.41
CA ASP A 73 9.41 6.95 -12.00
C ASP A 73 9.89 8.29 -11.42
N THR A 74 9.28 8.73 -10.31
CA THR A 74 9.75 9.93 -9.60
C THR A 74 10.70 9.57 -8.46
N ILE A 75 11.74 10.40 -8.24
CA ILE A 75 12.79 10.19 -7.22
C ILE A 75 12.24 9.73 -5.86
N PRO A 76 11.16 10.34 -5.31
CA PRO A 76 10.64 9.93 -4.00
C PRO A 76 10.10 8.49 -3.94
N PHE A 77 9.54 7.96 -5.04
CA PHE A 77 8.99 6.61 -5.09
C PHE A 77 10.09 5.56 -5.35
N LYS A 78 11.09 5.89 -6.18
CA LYS A 78 12.26 5.03 -6.43
C LYS A 78 13.00 4.64 -5.15
N ASP A 79 13.08 5.58 -4.21
CA ASP A 79 13.79 5.38 -2.96
C ASP A 79 13.09 4.44 -1.97
N ILE A 80 11.82 4.09 -2.20
CA ILE A 80 11.05 3.28 -1.25
C ILE A 80 11.54 1.84 -1.18
N LYS A 81 11.75 1.18 -2.33
CA LYS A 81 12.32 -0.18 -2.37
C LYS A 81 13.68 -0.21 -1.67
N ARG A 82 14.56 0.73 -2.04
CA ARG A 82 15.89 0.85 -1.45
C ARG A 82 15.84 1.06 0.07
N LYS A 83 14.94 1.93 0.57
CA LYS A 83 14.75 2.13 2.01
C LYS A 83 14.29 0.86 2.71
N LEU A 84 13.37 0.10 2.08
CA LEU A 84 12.89 -1.17 2.62
C LEU A 84 14.03 -2.19 2.71
N GLU A 85 14.79 -2.38 1.64
CA GLU A 85 15.93 -3.32 1.60
C GLU A 85 16.98 -2.94 2.65
N GLN A 86 17.29 -1.65 2.80
CA GLN A 86 18.23 -1.18 3.83
C GLN A 86 17.80 -1.53 5.26
N VAL A 87 16.50 -1.46 5.59
CA VAL A 87 16.03 -1.84 6.93
C VAL A 87 15.88 -3.35 7.10
N LEU A 88 15.64 -4.10 6.01
CA LEU A 88 15.64 -5.57 6.03
C LEU A 88 17.06 -6.13 6.28
N GLU A 89 18.07 -5.59 5.61
CA GLU A 89 19.48 -5.99 5.81
C GLU A 89 19.95 -5.75 7.26
N GLN A 90 19.43 -4.71 7.92
CA GLN A 90 19.73 -4.46 9.33
C GLN A 90 19.10 -5.51 10.26
N GLU A 91 17.92 -6.04 9.91
CA GLU A 91 17.27 -7.13 10.65
C GLU A 91 17.92 -8.50 10.39
N GLU A 92 18.46 -8.75 9.20
CA GLU A 92 19.15 -10.01 8.86
C GLU A 92 20.34 -10.29 9.77
N LYS A 93 21.07 -9.25 10.20
CA LYS A 93 22.13 -9.35 11.22
C LYS A 93 21.61 -9.89 12.58
N SER A 94 20.29 -9.99 12.73
CA SER A 94 19.58 -10.47 13.91
C SER A 94 18.79 -11.79 13.69
N ASN A 95 19.06 -12.55 12.61
CA ASN A 95 18.48 -13.87 12.26
C ASN A 95 17.07 -13.90 11.60
N ASN A 96 16.65 -12.87 10.85
CA ASN A 96 15.38 -12.88 10.10
C ASN A 96 15.59 -13.21 8.60
N VAL A 97 14.74 -14.07 8.00
CA VAL A 97 14.89 -14.69 6.65
C VAL A 97 14.11 -13.95 5.54
N LEU A 98 13.86 -12.64 5.69
CA LEU A 98 13.13 -11.85 4.68
C LEU A 98 14.10 -10.87 4.01
N ASN A 99 14.58 -11.25 2.83
CA ASN A 99 15.74 -10.60 2.24
C ASN A 99 15.40 -9.71 1.05
N THR A 100 14.13 -9.68 0.64
CA THR A 100 13.68 -8.95 -0.55
C THR A 100 12.38 -8.20 -0.29
N ALA A 101 12.20 -7.07 -0.99
CA ALA A 101 10.97 -6.30 -0.96
C ALA A 101 9.75 -7.12 -1.40
N GLU A 102 9.92 -8.04 -2.34
CA GLU A 102 8.90 -8.94 -2.86
C GLU A 102 8.44 -9.95 -1.80
N GLN A 103 9.37 -10.59 -1.09
CA GLN A 103 9.04 -11.49 0.02
C GLN A 103 8.37 -10.73 1.17
N TRP A 104 8.88 -9.53 1.49
CA TRP A 104 8.30 -8.68 2.50
C TRP A 104 6.86 -8.26 2.14
N TRP A 105 6.64 -7.86 0.88
CA TRP A 105 5.31 -7.57 0.35
C TRP A 105 4.37 -8.76 0.51
N LYS A 106 4.79 -9.96 0.06
CA LYS A 106 3.98 -11.19 0.17
C LYS A 106 3.54 -11.47 1.61
N LYS A 107 4.40 -11.24 2.59
CA LYS A 107 4.08 -11.41 4.02
C LYS A 107 3.16 -10.31 4.56
N ASN A 108 3.24 -9.08 4.05
CA ASN A 108 2.56 -7.92 4.63
C ASN A 108 1.37 -7.39 3.84
N ARG A 109 1.12 -7.83 2.60
CA ARG A 109 0.06 -7.31 1.73
C ARG A 109 -1.33 -7.42 2.36
N LYS A 110 -1.59 -8.49 3.12
CA LYS A 110 -2.84 -8.65 3.88
C LYS A 110 -3.06 -7.53 4.91
N HIS A 111 -2.00 -7.13 5.61
CA HIS A 111 -2.09 -6.02 6.57
C HIS A 111 -2.37 -4.69 5.86
N LEU A 112 -1.76 -4.47 4.69
CA LEU A 112 -2.02 -3.26 3.91
C LEU A 112 -3.48 -3.19 3.46
N TRP A 113 -4.01 -4.29 2.91
CA TRP A 113 -5.41 -4.35 2.49
C TRP A 113 -6.37 -4.09 3.66
N ASN A 114 -6.15 -4.76 4.80
CA ASN A 114 -6.94 -4.52 6.00
C ASN A 114 -6.86 -3.06 6.48
N ALA A 115 -5.71 -2.41 6.37
CA ALA A 115 -5.56 -0.99 6.70
C ALA A 115 -6.38 -0.09 5.77
N MET A 116 -6.40 -0.38 4.46
CA MET A 116 -7.26 0.33 3.51
C MET A 116 -8.75 0.16 3.87
N LEU A 117 -9.18 -1.06 4.18
CA LEU A 117 -10.55 -1.33 4.64
C LEU A 117 -10.90 -0.60 5.93
N CYS A 118 -9.98 -0.52 6.89
CA CYS A 118 -10.14 0.26 8.12
C CYS A 118 -10.34 1.75 7.83
N GLY A 119 -9.61 2.29 6.85
CA GLY A 119 -9.80 3.66 6.36
C GLY A 119 -11.18 3.87 5.75
N TYR A 120 -11.57 2.98 4.83
CA TYR A 120 -12.85 3.00 4.16
C TYR A 120 -14.03 2.90 5.14
N LYS A 121 -13.98 1.99 6.12
CA LYS A 121 -14.97 1.83 7.20
C LYS A 121 -15.28 3.13 7.94
N LYS A 122 -14.31 4.03 8.10
CA LYS A 122 -14.49 5.32 8.79
C LYS A 122 -15.40 6.29 8.04
N THR A 123 -15.72 6.03 6.78
CA THR A 123 -16.61 6.88 5.97
C THR A 123 -18.09 6.69 6.26
N GLY A 124 -18.45 5.73 7.12
CA GLY A 124 -19.84 5.50 7.55
C GLY A 124 -20.64 4.58 6.64
N TYR A 125 -20.07 4.14 5.52
CA TYR A 125 -20.66 3.13 4.64
C TYR A 125 -19.88 1.83 4.73
N MET A 126 -20.58 0.73 4.96
CA MET A 126 -19.99 -0.61 4.93
C MET A 126 -21.02 -1.58 4.37
N PRO A 127 -20.82 -2.10 3.14
CA PRO A 127 -21.77 -3.05 2.57
C PRO A 127 -21.69 -4.38 3.33
N ASP A 128 -22.84 -5.08 3.46
CA ASP A 128 -22.95 -6.40 4.10
C ASP A 128 -22.01 -7.46 3.50
N ALA A 129 -21.49 -7.22 2.29
CA ALA A 129 -20.46 -8.00 1.61
C ALA A 129 -19.05 -7.95 2.25
N TYR A 130 -18.91 -7.49 3.49
CA TYR A 130 -17.63 -7.36 4.19
C TYR A 130 -16.82 -8.66 4.27
N VAL A 131 -17.50 -9.82 4.28
CA VAL A 131 -16.83 -11.14 4.27
C VAL A 131 -15.99 -11.33 3.00
N HIS A 132 -16.51 -10.93 1.84
CA HIS A 132 -15.76 -11.01 0.57
C HIS A 132 -14.66 -9.96 0.49
N LEU A 133 -14.85 -8.79 1.13
CA LEU A 133 -13.81 -7.76 1.21
C LEU A 133 -12.62 -8.17 2.08
N CYS A 134 -12.75 -9.14 2.98
CA CYS A 134 -11.61 -9.67 3.74
C CYS A 134 -10.67 -10.55 2.90
N ILE A 135 -11.07 -10.90 1.67
CA ILE A 135 -10.20 -11.56 0.70
C ILE A 135 -9.23 -10.51 0.15
N VAL A 136 -7.94 -10.80 0.23
CA VAL A 136 -6.91 -9.91 -0.30
C VAL A 136 -6.97 -9.97 -1.82
N PRO A 137 -7.09 -8.84 -2.53
CA PRO A 137 -7.07 -8.82 -3.98
C PRO A 137 -5.76 -9.38 -4.52
N ASP A 138 -5.81 -10.08 -5.64
CA ASP A 138 -4.67 -10.58 -6.41
C ASP A 138 -4.20 -9.60 -7.49
N THR A 139 -4.90 -8.47 -7.64
CA THR A 139 -4.58 -7.45 -8.65
C THR A 139 -3.13 -6.96 -8.61
N ASP A 140 -2.39 -7.07 -7.50
CA ASP A 140 -0.96 -6.76 -7.41
C ASP A 140 -0.04 -7.72 -8.19
N GLU A 141 -0.57 -8.83 -8.68
CA GLU A 141 0.11 -9.82 -9.52
C GLU A 141 -0.06 -9.55 -11.02
N THR A 142 -1.07 -8.74 -11.39
CA THR A 142 -1.26 -8.29 -12.78
C THR A 142 -0.13 -7.31 -13.18
N PRO A 143 0.34 -7.26 -14.43
CA PRO A 143 1.26 -6.20 -14.86
C PRO A 143 0.65 -4.80 -14.74
N GLN A 144 1.40 -3.81 -14.23
CA GLN A 144 0.87 -2.46 -13.97
C GLN A 144 0.30 -1.78 -15.22
N PHE A 145 0.94 -1.98 -16.38
CA PHE A 145 0.47 -1.48 -17.66
C PHE A 145 -0.95 -1.93 -18.01
N LEU A 146 -1.34 -3.16 -17.65
CA LEU A 146 -2.67 -3.70 -17.94
C LEU A 146 -3.75 -3.22 -16.96
N ARG A 147 -3.35 -2.65 -15.81
CA ARG A 147 -4.28 -2.11 -14.80
C ARG A 147 -4.61 -0.64 -15.01
N TRP A 148 -3.86 0.06 -15.85
CA TRP A 148 -3.85 1.53 -15.95
C TRP A 148 -4.61 2.07 -17.14
#